data_AF-A0A0D6LXP7-F1
#
_entry.id   AF-A0A0D6LXP7-F1
#
_cell.length_a   1.000
_cell.length_b   1.000
_cell.length_c   1.000
_cell.angle_alpha   90.00
_cell.angle_beta   90.00
_cell.angle_gamma   90.00
#
_symmetry.space_group_name_H-M   'P 1'
#
loop_
_entity.id
_entity.type
_entity.pdbx_description
1 polymer ?
#
loop_
_entity_poly.entity_id
_entity_poly.type
_entity_poly.pdbx_seq_one_letter_code
_entity_poly.pdbx_strand_id
1 'polypeptide(L)'
;MEYLALPQRIMNHCEQLLLVRCAMGDTGRTLLARHGQVQNRKAPGMSWVPWIIINGVRDQEAERHLVRVLCSRYLKPVPSQCAMYGFEPTEEI
;
A
#
# COMPACT_ATOMS: atom_id res chain seq x y z
N MET A 1 -21.54 -27.76 31.67
CA MET A 1 -21.13 -26.42 31.18
C MET A 1 -20.32 -26.63 29.92
N GLU A 2 -20.97 -26.49 28.77
CA GLU A 2 -20.38 -26.73 27.45
C GLU A 2 -19.94 -25.36 26.90
N TYR A 3 -18.64 -25.11 26.88
CA TYR A 3 -18.09 -23.95 26.18
C TYR A 3 -18.17 -24.25 24.68
N LEU A 4 -19.17 -23.67 24.01
CA LEU A 4 -19.28 -23.68 22.55
C LEU A 4 -18.10 -22.93 21.94
N ALA A 5 -17.04 -23.67 21.56
CA ALA A 5 -16.04 -23.16 20.63
C ALA A 5 -16.73 -22.97 19.27
N LEU A 6 -17.03 -21.72 18.90
CA LEU A 6 -17.51 -21.43 17.56
C LEU A 6 -16.48 -21.94 16.53
N PRO A 7 -16.92 -22.63 15.46
CA PRO A 7 -16.01 -23.03 14.40
C PRO A 7 -15.31 -21.78 13.86
N GLN A 8 -13.98 -21.78 13.77
CA GLN A 8 -13.18 -20.66 13.23
C GLN A 8 -13.71 -20.16 11.87
N ARG A 9 -14.29 -21.06 11.07
CA ARG A 9 -14.93 -20.74 9.78
C ARG A 9 -16.15 -19.80 9.91
N ILE A 10 -16.92 -19.90 10.99
CA ILE A 10 -18.07 -19.02 11.29
C ILE A 10 -17.58 -17.67 11.82
N MET A 11 -16.53 -17.65 12.66
CA MET A 11 -15.94 -16.39 13.15
C MET A 11 -15.39 -15.53 11.99
N ASN A 12 -14.63 -16.13 11.06
CA ASN A 12 -14.12 -15.42 9.89
C ASN A 12 -15.26 -14.89 8.98
N HIS A 13 -16.35 -15.64 8.89
CA HIS A 13 -17.53 -15.20 8.12
C HIS A 13 -18.21 -14.00 8.77
N CYS A 14 -18.38 -13.99 10.09
CA CYS A 14 -18.91 -12.82 10.82
C CYS A 14 -18.01 -11.58 10.69
N GLU A 15 -16.69 -11.73 10.74
CA GLU A 15 -15.74 -10.63 10.51
C GLU A 15 -15.82 -10.07 9.09
N GLN A 16 -15.93 -10.95 8.08
CA GLN A 16 -16.14 -10.54 6.70
C GLN A 16 -17.46 -9.77 6.53
N LEU A 17 -18.54 -10.22 7.18
CA LEU A 17 -19.82 -9.53 7.16
C LEU A 17 -19.73 -8.13 7.80
N LEU A 18 -18.96 -7.96 8.87
CA LEU A 18 -18.71 -6.65 9.49
C LEU A 18 -17.93 -5.72 8.56
N LEU A 19 -16.89 -6.23 7.89
CA LEU A 19 -16.11 -5.45 6.92
C LEU A 19 -16.95 -5.01 5.73
N VAL A 20 -17.77 -5.91 5.18
CA VAL A 20 -18.68 -5.59 4.07
C VAL A 20 -19.71 -4.55 4.49
N ARG A 21 -20.32 -4.70 5.68
CA ARG A 21 -21.26 -3.70 6.22
C ARG A 21 -20.59 -2.33 6.39
N CYS A 22 -19.37 -2.28 6.89
CA CYS A 22 -18.61 -1.04 7.01
C CYS A 22 -18.34 -0.42 5.63
N ALA A 23 -17.85 -1.22 4.68
CA ALA A 23 -17.51 -0.78 3.32
C ALA A 23 -18.73 -0.25 2.55
N MET A 24 -19.89 -0.88 2.70
CA MET A 24 -21.14 -0.49 2.02
C MET A 24 -21.94 0.58 2.78
N GLY A 25 -21.61 0.86 4.04
CA GLY A 25 -22.29 1.82 4.90
C GLY A 25 -21.78 3.26 4.78
N ASP A 26 -22.30 4.13 5.64
CA ASP A 26 -21.89 5.55 5.70
C ASP A 26 -20.42 5.72 6.07
N THR A 27 -19.91 4.87 6.95
CA THR A 27 -18.49 4.86 7.34
C THR A 27 -17.59 4.64 6.12
N GLY A 28 -17.88 3.61 5.32
CA GLY A 28 -17.13 3.32 4.09
C GLY A 28 -17.17 4.48 3.09
N ARG A 29 -18.36 5.05 2.84
CA ARG A 29 -18.53 6.23 1.97
C ARG A 29 -17.72 7.44 2.47
N THR A 30 -17.76 7.71 3.77
CA THR A 30 -17.05 8.83 4.40
C THR A 30 -15.53 8.66 4.27
N LEU A 31 -15.02 7.45 4.53
CA LEU A 31 -13.60 7.14 4.39
C LEU A 31 -13.14 7.26 2.93
N LEU A 32 -13.95 6.78 1.98
CA LEU A 32 -13.64 6.90 0.56
C LEU A 32 -13.61 8.37 0.09
N ALA A 33 -14.60 9.18 0.48
CA ALA A 33 -14.64 10.61 0.15
C ALA A 33 -13.42 11.35 0.74
N ARG A 34 -13.09 11.09 2.00
CA ARG A 34 -11.88 11.63 2.64
C ARG A 34 -10.61 11.18 1.92
N HIS A 35 -10.53 9.92 1.52
CA HIS A 35 -9.38 9.41 0.77
C HIS A 35 -9.23 10.11 -0.57
N GLY A 36 -10.33 10.33 -1.32
CA GLY A 36 -10.31 11.09 -2.57
C GLY A 36 -9.80 12.52 -2.39
N GLN A 37 -10.20 13.21 -1.32
CA GLN A 37 -9.67 14.54 -0.99
C GLN A 37 -8.16 14.51 -0.69
N VAL A 38 -7.70 13.51 0.06
CA VAL A 38 -6.27 13.34 0.39
C VAL A 38 -5.46 13.01 -0.88
N GLN A 39 -5.96 12.12 -1.73
CA GLN A 39 -5.33 11.73 -2.99
C GLN A 39 -5.23 12.93 -3.94
N ASN A 40 -6.29 13.71 -4.12
CA ASN A 40 -6.26 14.90 -4.99
C ASN A 40 -5.25 15.96 -4.51
N ARG A 41 -5.02 16.07 -3.20
CA ARG A 41 -4.00 16.98 -2.65
C ARG A 41 -2.58 16.43 -2.81
N LYS A 42 -2.37 15.13 -2.58
CA LYS A 42 -1.04 14.50 -2.60
C LYS A 42 -0.55 14.16 -4.01
N ALA A 43 -1.45 13.79 -4.90
CA ALA A 43 -1.19 13.39 -6.27
C ALA A 43 -2.13 14.17 -7.21
N PRO A 44 -1.95 15.50 -7.32
CA PRO A 44 -2.77 16.32 -8.20
C PRO A 44 -2.60 15.85 -9.65
N GLY A 45 -3.71 15.61 -10.35
CA GLY A 45 -3.69 15.15 -11.73
C GLY A 45 -3.24 13.69 -11.92
N MET A 46 -3.34 12.84 -10.89
CA MET A 46 -3.11 11.41 -11.03
C MET A 46 -3.99 10.82 -12.15
N SER A 47 -3.35 10.35 -13.22
CA SER A 47 -4.01 9.75 -14.40
C SER A 47 -3.78 8.24 -14.53
N TRP A 48 -2.91 7.69 -13.68
CA TRP A 48 -2.44 6.31 -13.76
C TRP A 48 -2.17 5.75 -12.36
N VAL A 49 -2.26 4.43 -12.22
CA VAL A 49 -1.94 3.70 -11.00
C VAL A 49 -1.03 2.49 -11.30
N PRO A 50 -0.10 2.12 -10.39
CA PRO A 50 0.13 2.73 -9.08
C PRO A 50 0.84 4.10 -9.19
N TRP A 51 0.57 5.03 -8.27
CA TRP A 51 1.22 6.35 -8.19
C TRP A 51 2.06 6.41 -6.91
N ILE A 52 3.35 6.10 -7.03
CA ILE A 52 4.24 5.95 -5.87
C ILE A 52 4.89 7.28 -5.52
N ILE A 53 4.73 7.71 -4.27
CA ILE A 53 5.33 8.93 -3.72
C ILE A 53 6.27 8.53 -2.59
N ILE A 54 7.55 8.89 -2.72
CA ILE A 54 8.58 8.69 -1.71
C ILE A 54 9.11 10.06 -1.29
N ASN A 55 9.10 10.35 0.02
CA ASN A 55 9.49 11.66 0.57
C ASN A 55 8.75 12.86 -0.06
N GLY A 56 7.48 12.67 -0.44
CA GLY A 56 6.64 13.72 -1.02
C GLY A 56 6.80 13.93 -2.53
N VAL A 57 7.72 13.22 -3.19
CA VAL A 57 7.94 13.30 -4.65
C VAL A 57 7.50 12.00 -5.32
N ARG A 58 6.82 12.09 -6.47
CA ARG A 58 6.48 10.91 -7.27
C ARG A 58 7.75 10.28 -7.85
N ASP A 59 7.94 8.98 -7.64
CA ASP A 59 8.97 8.19 -8.33
C ASP A 59 8.29 7.19 -9.27
N GLN A 60 8.43 7.43 -10.58
CA GLN A 60 7.81 6.59 -11.61
C GLN A 60 8.50 5.24 -11.75
N GLU A 61 9.80 5.15 -11.51
CA GLU A 61 10.54 3.89 -11.57
C GLU A 61 10.10 2.95 -10.44
N ALA A 62 9.74 3.52 -9.29
CA ALA A 62 9.20 2.78 -8.15
C ALA A 62 7.84 2.12 -8.46
N GLU A 63 7.11 2.58 -9.49
CA GLU A 63 5.84 1.96 -9.92
C GLU A 63 6.04 0.54 -10.47
N ARG A 64 7.25 0.21 -10.97
CA ARG A 64 7.62 -1.12 -11.49
C ARG A 64 8.70 -1.81 -10.66
N HIS A 65 9.60 -1.03 -10.06
CA HIS A 65 10.82 -1.52 -9.42
C HIS A 65 11.01 -0.95 -8.01
N LEU A 66 9.94 -0.93 -7.20
CA LEU A 66 9.92 -0.32 -5.86
C LEU A 66 11.14 -0.68 -5.00
N VAL A 67 11.44 -1.98 -4.84
CA VAL A 67 12.52 -2.41 -3.95
C VAL A 67 13.89 -1.98 -4.47
N ARG A 68 14.15 -2.11 -5.78
CA ARG A 68 15.38 -1.62 -6.42
C ARG A 68 15.55 -0.12 -6.17
N VAL A 69 14.49 0.66 -6.37
CA VAL A 69 14.51 2.12 -6.17
C VAL A 69 14.78 2.49 -4.71
N LEU A 70 14.10 1.83 -3.76
CA LEU A 70 14.32 2.07 -2.33
C LEU A 70 15.76 1.77 -1.91
N CYS A 71 16.25 0.58 -2.25
CA CYS A 71 17.61 0.14 -1.93
C CYS A 71 18.67 1.04 -2.56
N SER A 72 18.42 1.51 -3.79
CA SER A 72 19.41 2.28 -4.53
C SER A 72 19.48 3.75 -4.11
N ARG A 73 18.32 4.40 -3.98
CA ARG A 73 18.21 5.86 -3.87
C ARG A 73 17.86 6.34 -2.47
N TYR A 74 17.01 5.61 -1.74
CA TYR A 74 16.32 6.17 -0.57
C TYR A 74 16.77 5.61 0.78
N LEU A 75 17.11 4.32 0.87
CA LEU A 75 17.46 3.68 2.14
C LEU A 75 18.93 3.90 2.46
N LYS A 76 19.21 4.72 3.48
CA LYS A 76 20.55 5.01 4.00
C LYS A 76 20.55 4.90 5.54
N PRO A 77 21.41 4.06 6.16
CA PRO A 77 22.32 3.10 5.50
C PRO A 77 21.55 2.02 4.72
N VAL A 78 22.18 1.46 3.69
CA VAL A 78 21.55 0.43 2.86
C VAL A 78 21.39 -0.86 3.67
N PRO A 79 20.17 -1.38 3.85
CA PRO A 79 19.94 -2.63 4.60
C PRO A 79 20.52 -3.85 3.90
N SER A 80 20.87 -4.90 4.65
CA SER A 80 21.44 -6.14 4.09
C SER A 80 20.50 -6.85 3.12
N GLN A 81 19.18 -6.68 3.27
CA GLN A 81 18.15 -7.20 2.36
C GLN A 81 18.29 -6.64 0.94
N CYS A 82 18.99 -5.52 0.76
CA CYS A 82 19.26 -4.95 -0.55
C CYS A 82 20.33 -5.73 -1.35
N ALA A 83 21.08 -6.65 -0.72
CA ALA A 83 22.15 -7.39 -1.38
C ALA A 83 21.68 -8.22 -2.59
N MET A 84 20.45 -8.73 -2.56
CA MET A 84 19.87 -9.50 -3.67
C MET A 84 19.37 -8.63 -4.84
N TYR A 85 19.24 -7.32 -4.63
CA TYR A 85 18.82 -6.36 -5.64
C TYR A 85 20.02 -5.61 -6.22
N GLY A 86 21.19 -6.28 -6.20
CA GLY A 86 22.49 -5.76 -6.60
C GLY A 86 22.41 -4.90 -7.85
N PHE A 87 23.00 -3.71 -7.76
CA PHE A 87 23.09 -2.78 -8.86
C PHE A 87 23.96 -3.40 -9.95
N GLU A 88 23.42 -3.64 -11.14
CA GLU A 88 24.23 -3.55 -12.34
C GLU A 88 24.44 -2.06 -12.64
N PRO A 89 25.68 -1.53 -12.59
CA PRO A 89 25.96 -0.16 -12.97
C PRO A 89 26.05 -0.08 -14.49
N THR A 90 24.90 0.07 -15.14
CA THR A 90 24.78 0.57 -16.52
C THR A 90 23.47 1.35 -16.53
N GLU A 91 23.40 2.66 -16.68
CA GLU A 91 24.05 3.49 -17.70
C GLU A 91 24.46 4.85 -17.13
N GLU A 92 25.66 5.28 -17.51
CA GLU A 92 26.09 6.68 -17.44
C GLU A 92 25.17 7.54 -18.33
N ILE A 93 24.70 8.67 -17.81
CA ILE A 93 24.12 9.78 -18.59
C ILE A 93 25.24 10.79 -18.83
#